data_AF-A0A800G0G3-F1
#
_entry.id   AF-A0A800G0G3-F1
#
_cell.length_a   1.000
_cell.length_b   1.000
_cell.length_c   1.000
_cell.angle_alpha   90.00
_cell.angle_beta   90.00
_cell.angle_gamma   90.00
#
_symmetry.space_group_name_H-M   'P 1'
#
loop_
_entity.id
_entity.type
_entity.pdbx_description
1 polymer ?
#
loop_
_entity_poly.entity_id
_entity_poly.type
_entity_poly.pdbx_seq_one_letter_code
_entity_poly.pdbx_strand_id
1 'polypeptide(L)'
;MLRSGPFTDERVVGLLNERFIPIYFDLSPKSPASDAAAKSFVTKLKPELGGSRVPTPPVLFVTADGELLGEASNYASEGEMLGALRDVLRQNSKYAGLSDGEGKRPRLARARTHHYLGEDDAAIALLSEPRNARESLFIAQVARRAGDLDHAEKVLGELDSDACADDVALELGLIAFARGDVKTMRDRLAAHSEEGARAPEARYFLGIALFHLGQHAEARAIWKKLVGKHGEHPFSYRADWAYTQTTDNGPAAAPTSFTTQGPKSLLGRHGYMGRKNPDLAQRPG
;
A
#
# COMPACT_ATOMS: atom_id res chain seq x y z
N MET A 1 3.23 -12.03 10.50
CA MET A 1 2.88 -10.66 10.11
C MET A 1 3.62 -10.28 8.84
N LEU A 2 2.91 -10.28 7.71
CA LEU A 2 3.34 -9.54 6.54
C LEU A 2 3.50 -8.06 6.94
N ARG A 3 4.70 -7.53 6.77
CA ARG A 3 5.06 -6.15 7.10
C ARG A 3 4.40 -5.24 6.07
N SER A 4 3.84 -4.13 6.48
CA SER A 4 2.76 -3.45 5.74
C SER A 4 3.14 -2.55 4.59
N GLY A 5 4.43 -2.25 4.38
CA GLY A 5 4.86 -1.24 3.40
C GLY A 5 4.16 -1.42 2.06
N PRO A 6 4.44 -2.50 1.31
CA PRO A 6 3.86 -2.71 -0.01
C PRO A 6 2.36 -3.03 0.00
N PHE A 7 1.79 -3.52 1.11
CA PHE A 7 0.40 -3.99 1.19
C PHE A 7 -0.62 -2.89 1.47
N THR A 8 -0.21 -1.62 1.42
CA THR A 8 -1.09 -0.46 1.41
C THR A 8 -1.40 0.03 -0.01
N ASP A 9 -0.63 -0.41 -1.00
CA ASP A 9 -0.89 -0.12 -2.41
C ASP A 9 -1.92 -1.12 -2.94
N GLU A 10 -3.07 -0.62 -3.37
CA GLU A 10 -4.16 -1.44 -3.91
C GLU A 10 -3.72 -2.28 -5.12
N ARG A 11 -2.72 -1.84 -5.88
CA ARG A 11 -2.20 -2.56 -7.05
C ARG A 11 -1.41 -3.78 -6.63
N VAL A 12 -0.62 -3.67 -5.56
CA VAL A 12 0.10 -4.81 -4.97
C VAL A 12 -0.91 -5.82 -4.42
N VAL A 13 -1.87 -5.35 -3.62
CA VAL A 13 -2.91 -6.22 -3.04
C VAL A 13 -3.78 -6.85 -4.13
N GLY A 14 -4.12 -6.08 -5.16
CA GLY A 14 -4.88 -6.53 -6.33
C GLY A 14 -4.17 -7.64 -7.08
N LEU A 15 -2.90 -7.46 -7.47
CA LEU A 15 -2.13 -8.53 -8.11
C LEU A 15 -2.02 -9.75 -7.20
N LEU A 16 -1.73 -9.56 -5.91
CA LEU A 16 -1.62 -10.67 -4.98
C LEU A 16 -2.90 -11.48 -4.84
N ASN A 17 -4.07 -10.84 -4.93
CA ASN A 17 -5.36 -11.52 -4.85
C ASN A 17 -5.80 -12.12 -6.18
N GLU A 18 -5.39 -11.55 -7.31
CA GLU A 18 -5.87 -11.94 -8.64
C GLU A 18 -4.91 -12.87 -9.40
N ARG A 19 -3.62 -12.87 -9.05
CA ARG A 19 -2.57 -13.55 -9.83
C ARG A 19 -1.65 -14.43 -8.99
N PHE A 20 -1.65 -14.26 -7.67
CA PHE A 20 -0.78 -15.01 -6.78
C PHE A 20 -1.57 -15.67 -5.64
N ILE A 21 -0.93 -16.58 -4.93
CA ILE A 21 -1.42 -17.12 -3.67
C ILE A 21 -0.40 -16.72 -2.60
N PRO A 22 -0.72 -15.75 -1.74
CA PRO A 22 0.21 -15.34 -0.70
C PRO A 22 0.30 -16.42 0.38
N ILE A 23 1.52 -16.90 0.65
CA ILE A 23 1.80 -17.84 1.74
C ILE A 23 2.75 -17.16 2.73
N TYR A 24 2.42 -17.19 4.01
CA TYR A 24 3.22 -16.61 5.09
C TYR A 24 3.63 -17.67 6.09
N PHE A 25 4.93 -17.77 6.36
CA PHE A 25 5.51 -18.58 7.44
C PHE A 25 6.84 -17.97 7.85
N ASP A 26 7.33 -18.40 9.01
CA ASP A 26 8.61 -18.00 9.56
C ASP A 26 9.59 -19.18 9.50
N LEU A 27 10.83 -18.92 9.10
CA LEU A 27 11.90 -19.92 9.04
C LEU A 27 12.43 -20.28 10.45
N SER A 28 12.11 -19.46 11.45
CA SER A 28 12.45 -19.67 12.85
C SER A 28 11.51 -20.70 13.51
N PRO A 29 12.05 -21.78 14.10
CA PRO A 29 11.25 -22.79 14.79
C PRO A 29 10.58 -22.28 16.07
N LYS A 30 10.95 -21.08 16.54
CA LYS A 30 10.39 -20.45 17.75
C LYS A 30 9.21 -19.53 17.46
N SER A 31 8.90 -19.31 16.19
CA SER A 31 7.83 -18.42 15.78
C SER A 31 6.47 -19.13 15.86
N PRO A 32 5.40 -18.44 16.28
CA PRO A 32 4.03 -18.97 16.17
C PRO A 32 3.61 -19.27 14.73
N ALA A 33 4.30 -18.67 13.74
CA ALA A 33 4.11 -18.92 12.31
C ALA A 33 5.15 -19.89 11.72
N SER A 34 5.85 -20.65 12.55
CA SER A 34 6.79 -21.66 12.09
C SER A 34 6.05 -22.80 11.37
N ASP A 35 6.57 -23.19 10.21
CA ASP A 35 6.08 -24.35 9.46
C ASP A 35 7.30 -25.17 8.95
N ALA A 36 7.42 -26.41 9.43
CA ALA A 36 8.54 -27.28 9.09
C ALA A 36 8.51 -27.74 7.61
N ALA A 37 7.32 -27.93 7.05
CA ALA A 37 7.16 -28.31 5.65
C ALA A 37 7.50 -27.12 4.74
N ALA A 38 7.00 -25.92 5.07
CA ALA A 38 7.32 -24.70 4.33
C ALA A 38 8.82 -24.36 4.41
N LYS A 39 9.45 -24.54 5.58
CA LYS A 39 10.90 -24.38 5.74
C LYS A 39 11.68 -25.38 4.87
N SER A 40 11.29 -26.65 4.89
CA SER A 40 11.91 -27.70 4.07
C SER A 40 11.78 -27.37 2.58
N PHE A 41 10.59 -26.96 2.15
CA PHE A 41 10.31 -26.51 0.79
C PHE A 41 11.19 -25.34 0.36
N VAL A 42 11.20 -24.25 1.14
CA VAL A 42 12.03 -23.06 0.82
C VAL A 42 13.51 -23.38 0.81
N THR A 43 13.99 -24.22 1.73
CA THR A 43 15.41 -24.61 1.77
C THR A 43 15.79 -25.46 0.56
N LYS A 44 14.85 -26.25 0.01
CA LYS A 44 15.08 -26.96 -1.26
C LYS A 44 15.17 -26.01 -2.45
N LEU A 45 14.32 -24.98 -2.48
CA LEU A 45 14.34 -23.97 -3.54
C LEU A 45 15.59 -23.08 -3.46
N LYS A 46 16.00 -22.73 -2.25
CA LYS A 46 17.06 -21.75 -1.99
C LYS A 46 17.87 -22.18 -0.75
N PRO A 47 18.90 -23.05 -0.93
CA PRO A 47 19.65 -23.66 0.17
C PRO A 47 20.24 -22.68 1.19
N GLU A 48 20.60 -21.47 0.75
CA GLU A 48 21.10 -20.40 1.62
C GLU A 48 20.08 -19.94 2.67
N LEU A 49 18.77 -20.14 2.45
CA LEU A 49 17.72 -19.86 3.41
C LEU A 49 17.64 -20.91 4.55
N GLY A 50 18.30 -22.05 4.40
CA GLY A 50 18.40 -23.09 5.43
C GLY A 50 19.43 -22.80 6.52
N GLY A 51 20.29 -21.79 6.32
CA GLY A 51 21.34 -21.42 7.27
C GLY A 51 20.81 -20.81 8.57
N SER A 52 21.59 -20.88 9.64
CA SER A 52 21.25 -20.35 10.97
C SER A 52 21.21 -18.81 11.06
N ARG A 53 21.47 -18.09 9.95
CA ARG A 53 21.61 -16.63 9.89
C ARG A 53 20.91 -15.98 8.69
N VAL A 54 19.66 -16.34 8.42
CA VAL A 54 18.82 -15.51 7.54
C VAL A 54 17.85 -14.72 8.40
N PRO A 55 18.24 -13.50 8.85
CA PRO A 55 17.41 -12.72 9.77
C PRO A 55 16.10 -12.26 9.11
N THR A 56 16.07 -12.12 7.79
CA THR A 56 14.87 -11.77 7.04
C THR A 56 14.93 -12.34 5.60
N PRO A 57 14.20 -13.43 5.30
CA PRO A 57 14.17 -14.00 3.95
C PRO A 57 13.41 -13.07 2.98
N PRO A 58 13.74 -13.09 1.68
CA PRO A 58 12.97 -12.36 0.66
C PRO A 58 11.54 -12.92 0.53
N VAL A 59 10.67 -12.16 -0.12
CA VAL A 59 9.38 -12.65 -0.59
C VAL A 59 9.63 -13.45 -1.86
N LEU A 60 9.23 -14.72 -1.87
CA LEU A 60 9.41 -15.62 -3.00
C LEU A 60 8.11 -15.72 -3.81
N PHE A 61 8.21 -15.70 -5.15
CA PHE A 61 7.10 -15.93 -6.06
C PHE A 61 7.23 -17.33 -6.64
N VAL A 62 6.32 -18.22 -6.24
CA VAL A 62 6.44 -19.65 -6.53
C VAL A 62 5.12 -20.16 -7.13
N THR A 63 5.22 -21.06 -8.11
CA THR A 63 4.05 -21.72 -8.70
C THR A 63 3.46 -22.77 -7.75
N ALA A 64 2.27 -23.28 -8.10
CA ALA A 64 1.62 -24.36 -7.33
C ALA A 64 2.41 -25.67 -7.35
N ASP A 65 3.17 -25.95 -8.41
CA ASP A 65 4.06 -27.11 -8.54
C ASP A 65 5.46 -26.87 -7.94
N GLY A 66 5.72 -25.68 -7.41
CA GLY A 66 6.93 -25.37 -6.65
C GLY A 66 8.07 -24.77 -7.46
N GLU A 67 7.83 -24.28 -8.67
CA GLU A 67 8.80 -23.55 -9.48
C GLU A 67 8.98 -22.12 -8.95
N LEU A 68 10.21 -21.71 -8.66
CA LEU A 68 10.54 -20.35 -8.26
C LEU A 68 10.58 -19.43 -9.49
N LEU A 69 9.64 -18.50 -9.59
CA LEU A 69 9.52 -17.55 -10.70
C LEU A 69 10.25 -16.23 -10.46
N GLY A 70 10.52 -15.89 -9.20
CA GLY A 70 11.22 -14.66 -8.85
C GLY A 70 11.18 -14.38 -7.35
N GLU A 71 11.70 -13.23 -6.95
CA GLU A 71 11.67 -12.78 -5.58
C GLU A 71 11.69 -11.25 -5.46
N ALA A 72 11.28 -10.75 -4.30
CA ALA A 72 11.39 -9.35 -3.92
C ALA A 72 12.02 -9.25 -2.53
N SER A 73 12.80 -8.18 -2.32
CA SER A 73 13.35 -7.90 -0.99
C SER A 73 12.23 -7.78 0.04
N ASN A 74 12.44 -8.32 1.24
CA ASN A 74 11.54 -8.11 2.38
C ASN A 74 11.58 -6.67 2.93
N TYR A 75 12.41 -5.82 2.34
CA TYR A 75 12.50 -4.39 2.57
C TYR A 75 12.05 -3.55 1.36
N ALA A 76 11.52 -4.19 0.32
CA ALA A 76 11.01 -3.50 -0.86
C ALA A 76 9.91 -2.49 -0.47
N SER A 77 9.99 -1.31 -1.08
CA SER A 77 8.91 -0.33 -1.13
C SER A 77 7.71 -0.87 -1.91
N GLU A 78 6.58 -0.16 -1.85
CA GLU A 78 5.40 -0.40 -2.67
C GLU A 78 5.75 -0.52 -4.15
N GLY A 79 6.55 0.44 -4.65
CA GLY A 79 6.96 0.49 -6.06
C GLY A 79 7.87 -0.67 -6.45
N GLU A 80 8.85 -1.02 -5.61
CA GLU A 80 9.75 -2.15 -5.86
C GLU A 80 9.00 -3.48 -5.84
N MET A 81 8.07 -3.67 -4.90
CA MET A 81 7.24 -4.88 -4.84
C MET A 81 6.30 -4.98 -6.04
N LEU A 82 5.63 -3.88 -6.40
CA LEU A 82 4.75 -3.83 -7.58
C LEU A 82 5.53 -4.13 -8.87
N GLY A 83 6.73 -3.55 -9.00
CA GLY A 83 7.64 -3.82 -10.11
C GLY A 83 8.02 -5.30 -10.18
N ALA A 84 8.45 -5.89 -9.06
CA ALA A 84 8.80 -7.31 -9.00
C ALA A 84 7.63 -8.23 -9.38
N LEU A 85 6.41 -7.95 -8.88
CA LEU A 85 5.20 -8.70 -9.24
C LEU A 85 4.92 -8.63 -10.76
N ARG A 86 5.00 -7.43 -11.34
CA ARG A 86 4.78 -7.23 -12.79
C ARG A 86 5.86 -7.88 -13.63
N ASP A 87 7.10 -7.83 -13.19
CA ASP A 87 8.23 -8.43 -13.92
C ASP A 87 8.12 -9.96 -13.94
N VAL A 88 7.73 -10.58 -12.82
CA VAL A 88 7.42 -12.01 -12.77
C VAL A 88 6.32 -12.38 -13.75
N LEU A 89 5.22 -11.61 -13.79
CA LEU A 89 4.11 -11.85 -14.72
C LEU A 89 4.52 -11.62 -16.18
N ARG A 90 5.36 -10.63 -16.47
CA ARG A 90 5.86 -10.36 -17.83
C ARG A 90 6.75 -11.49 -18.34
N GLN A 91 7.65 -11.98 -17.48
CA GLN A 91 8.54 -13.11 -17.81
C GLN A 91 7.80 -14.44 -17.89
N ASN A 92 6.64 -14.54 -17.22
CA ASN A 92 5.82 -15.74 -17.17
C ASN A 92 4.38 -15.45 -17.61
N SER A 93 4.22 -14.94 -18.84
CA SER A 93 2.97 -14.39 -19.37
C SER A 93 1.76 -15.34 -19.32
N LYS A 94 1.98 -16.66 -19.25
CA LYS A 94 0.93 -17.66 -18.99
C LYS A 94 0.14 -17.39 -17.70
N TYR A 95 0.76 -16.75 -16.71
CA TYR A 95 0.11 -16.37 -15.45
C TYR A 95 -0.48 -14.96 -15.47
N ALA A 96 -0.13 -14.13 -16.45
CA ALA A 96 -0.66 -12.76 -16.58
C ALA A 96 -2.04 -12.74 -17.26
N GLY A 97 -2.34 -13.76 -18.07
CA GLY A 97 -3.56 -13.87 -18.86
C GLY A 97 -4.85 -13.86 -18.05
N LEU A 98 -5.96 -13.62 -18.75
CA LEU A 98 -7.30 -13.64 -18.17
C LEU A 98 -7.65 -15.05 -17.68
N SER A 99 -8.11 -15.14 -16.43
CA SER A 99 -8.67 -16.39 -15.90
C SER A 99 -10.12 -16.61 -16.34
N ASP A 100 -10.60 -17.85 -16.21
CA ASP A 100 -11.98 -18.24 -16.44
C ASP A 100 -12.92 -17.48 -15.48
N GLY A 101 -13.54 -16.41 -15.98
CA GLY A 101 -14.46 -15.56 -15.22
C GLY A 101 -14.08 -14.08 -15.23
N GLU A 102 -12.83 -13.73 -15.49
CA GLU A 102 -12.40 -12.33 -15.54
C GLU A 102 -13.03 -11.57 -16.69
N GLY A 103 -13.20 -12.22 -17.85
CA GLY A 103 -13.93 -11.66 -18.98
C GLY A 103 -15.40 -11.33 -18.69
N LYS A 104 -15.98 -11.94 -17.64
CA LYS A 104 -17.38 -11.74 -17.22
C LYS A 104 -17.53 -10.69 -16.10
N ARG A 105 -16.42 -10.21 -15.53
CA ARG A 105 -16.46 -9.17 -14.49
C ARG A 105 -16.95 -7.83 -15.07
N PRO A 106 -17.56 -6.95 -14.26
CA PRO A 106 -17.91 -5.60 -14.69
C PRO A 106 -16.70 -4.87 -15.28
N ARG A 107 -16.93 -3.97 -16.24
CA ARG A 107 -15.84 -3.29 -16.97
C ARG A 107 -14.87 -2.55 -16.03
N LEU A 108 -15.35 -1.94 -14.95
CA LEU A 108 -14.49 -1.30 -13.95
C LEU A 108 -13.55 -2.27 -13.24
N ALA A 109 -14.02 -3.48 -12.91
CA ALA A 109 -13.17 -4.49 -12.30
C ALA A 109 -12.08 -4.97 -13.27
N ARG A 110 -12.43 -5.13 -14.56
CA ARG A 110 -11.46 -5.46 -15.61
C ARG A 110 -10.44 -4.33 -15.81
N ALA A 111 -10.89 -3.08 -15.81
CA ALA A 111 -10.01 -1.91 -15.90
C ALA A 111 -9.02 -1.85 -14.72
N ARG A 112 -9.47 -2.18 -13.50
CA ARG A 112 -8.59 -2.31 -12.32
C ARG A 112 -7.52 -3.38 -12.52
N THR A 113 -7.87 -4.56 -13.02
CA THR A 113 -6.87 -5.61 -13.34
C THR A 113 -5.81 -5.10 -14.31
N HIS A 114 -6.21 -4.43 -15.40
CA HIS A 114 -5.25 -3.81 -16.33
C HIS A 114 -4.35 -2.77 -15.63
N HIS A 115 -4.92 -1.90 -14.80
CA HIS A 115 -4.13 -0.94 -14.01
C HIS A 115 -3.16 -1.63 -13.05
N TYR A 116 -3.55 -2.73 -12.42
CA TYR A 116 -2.67 -3.52 -11.55
C TYR A 116 -1.49 -4.09 -12.33
N LEU A 117 -1.73 -4.57 -13.55
CA LEU A 117 -0.71 -5.06 -14.48
C LEU A 117 0.18 -3.95 -15.06
N GLY A 118 -0.23 -2.67 -14.93
CA GLY A 118 0.49 -1.51 -15.47
C GLY A 118 0.10 -1.19 -16.91
N GLU A 119 -1.07 -1.65 -17.33
CA GLU A 119 -1.65 -1.47 -18.66
C GLU A 119 -2.69 -0.35 -18.62
N ASP A 120 -2.27 0.85 -18.18
CA ASP A 120 -3.17 1.96 -17.87
C ASP A 120 -3.96 2.43 -19.11
N ASP A 121 -3.35 2.42 -20.30
CA ASP A 121 -4.03 2.72 -21.56
C ASP A 121 -5.18 1.74 -21.85
N ALA A 122 -4.96 0.44 -21.59
CA ALA A 122 -5.99 -0.59 -21.74
C ALA A 122 -7.10 -0.44 -20.69
N ALA A 123 -6.73 -0.09 -19.45
CA ALA A 123 -7.67 0.19 -18.38
C ALA A 123 -8.60 1.37 -18.75
N ILE A 124 -8.02 2.46 -19.27
CA ILE A 124 -8.75 3.66 -19.68
C ILE A 124 -9.64 3.34 -20.90
N ALA A 125 -9.14 2.61 -21.89
CA ALA A 125 -9.90 2.24 -23.09
C ALA A 125 -11.18 1.44 -22.75
N LEU A 126 -11.13 0.56 -21.74
CA LEU A 126 -12.30 -0.19 -21.26
C LEU A 126 -13.40 0.70 -20.68
N LEU A 127 -13.05 1.91 -20.22
CA LEU A 127 -13.95 2.88 -19.60
C LEU A 127 -14.31 4.02 -20.56
N SER A 128 -14.55 3.67 -21.82
CA SER A 128 -15.09 4.59 -22.82
C SER A 128 -16.45 5.18 -22.39
N GLU A 129 -16.74 6.40 -22.82
CA GLU A 129 -17.98 7.11 -22.51
C GLU A 129 -19.24 6.36 -22.98
N PRO A 130 -20.38 6.49 -22.28
CA PRO A 130 -20.59 7.27 -21.05
C PRO A 130 -20.02 6.57 -19.80
N ARG A 131 -19.35 7.32 -18.91
CA ARG A 131 -18.82 6.83 -17.62
C ARG A 131 -19.77 7.12 -16.46
N ASN A 132 -19.84 6.21 -15.50
CA ASN A 132 -20.45 6.49 -14.20
C ASN A 132 -19.45 7.12 -13.22
N ALA A 133 -19.93 7.64 -12.09
CA ALA A 133 -19.10 8.34 -11.11
C ALA A 133 -17.90 7.50 -10.59
N ARG A 134 -18.09 6.20 -10.36
CA ARG A 134 -16.99 5.32 -9.89
C ARG A 134 -15.94 5.07 -10.95
N GLU A 135 -16.34 5.04 -12.21
CA GLU A 135 -15.42 4.89 -13.34
C GLU A 135 -14.61 6.18 -13.56
N SER A 136 -15.25 7.34 -13.51
CA SER A 136 -14.55 8.63 -13.57
C SER A 136 -13.62 8.84 -12.37
N LEU A 137 -14.03 8.47 -11.16
CA LEU A 137 -13.15 8.46 -9.99
C LEU A 137 -11.92 7.58 -10.20
N PHE A 138 -12.10 6.37 -10.75
CA PHE A 138 -10.97 5.48 -11.06
C PHE A 138 -10.03 6.07 -12.11
N ILE A 139 -10.55 6.75 -13.14
CA ILE A 139 -9.72 7.46 -14.12
C ILE A 139 -8.88 8.54 -13.46
N ALA A 140 -9.46 9.33 -12.54
CA ALA A 140 -8.72 10.33 -11.78
C ALA A 140 -7.62 9.70 -10.91
N GLN A 141 -7.88 8.55 -10.30
CA GLN A 141 -6.89 7.80 -9.52
C GLN A 141 -5.70 7.34 -10.36
N VAL A 142 -5.98 6.80 -11.55
CA VAL A 142 -4.94 6.40 -12.51
C VAL A 142 -4.10 7.61 -12.92
N ALA A 143 -4.75 8.71 -13.31
CA ALA A 143 -4.07 9.95 -13.70
C ALA A 143 -3.17 10.51 -12.58
N ARG A 144 -3.69 10.58 -11.34
CA ARG A 144 -2.92 11.03 -10.18
C ARG A 144 -1.68 10.16 -9.94
N ARG A 145 -1.82 8.84 -10.04
CA ARG A 145 -0.70 7.90 -9.86
C ARG A 145 0.33 8.00 -10.99
N ALA A 146 -0.09 8.37 -12.19
CA ALA A 146 0.81 8.67 -13.32
C ALA A 146 1.51 10.04 -13.19
N GLY A 147 1.09 10.88 -12.23
CA GLY A 147 1.60 12.24 -12.05
C GLY A 147 0.89 13.30 -12.90
N ASP A 148 -0.14 12.91 -13.66
CA ASP A 148 -1.01 13.84 -14.40
C ASP A 148 -2.07 14.43 -13.45
N LEU A 149 -1.58 15.31 -12.56
CA LEU A 149 -2.39 15.89 -11.48
C LEU A 149 -3.48 16.82 -12.01
N ASP A 150 -3.22 17.51 -13.12
CA ASP A 150 -4.17 18.45 -13.73
C ASP A 150 -5.34 17.70 -14.37
N HIS A 151 -5.07 16.59 -15.08
CA HIS A 151 -6.13 15.74 -15.60
C HIS A 151 -6.94 15.10 -14.48
N ALA A 152 -6.28 14.60 -13.43
CA ALA A 152 -6.96 14.02 -12.27
C ALA A 152 -7.91 15.03 -11.61
N GLU A 153 -7.44 16.26 -11.33
CA GLU A 153 -8.25 17.32 -10.72
C GLU A 153 -9.43 17.72 -11.62
N LYS A 154 -9.20 17.83 -12.94
CA LYS A 154 -10.29 18.11 -13.90
C LYS A 154 -11.39 17.07 -13.85
N VAL A 155 -11.03 15.78 -13.92
CA VAL A 155 -12.01 14.68 -13.88
C VAL A 155 -12.77 14.67 -12.55
N LEU A 156 -12.10 14.94 -11.43
CA LEU A 156 -12.72 15.05 -10.12
C LEU A 156 -13.68 16.26 -10.01
N GLY A 157 -13.36 17.38 -10.65
CA GLY A 157 -14.20 18.59 -10.66
C GLY A 157 -15.48 18.43 -11.49
N GLU A 158 -15.49 17.51 -12.46
CA GLU A 158 -16.66 17.19 -13.30
C GLU A 158 -17.55 16.11 -12.65
N LEU A 159 -17.14 15.50 -11.54
CA LEU A 159 -17.92 14.52 -10.79
C LEU A 159 -19.00 15.20 -9.95
N ASP A 160 -20.22 15.27 -10.47
CA ASP A 160 -21.41 15.64 -9.69
C ASP A 160 -22.01 14.40 -9.03
N SER A 161 -21.42 13.92 -7.92
CA SER A 161 -21.98 12.78 -7.19
C SER A 161 -21.65 12.79 -5.70
N ASP A 162 -22.68 13.02 -4.88
CA ASP A 162 -22.63 12.86 -3.43
C ASP A 162 -22.13 11.47 -3.01
N ALA A 163 -22.42 10.44 -3.81
CA ALA A 163 -22.02 9.06 -3.54
C ALA A 163 -20.50 8.83 -3.54
N CYS A 164 -19.73 9.76 -4.12
CA CYS A 164 -18.27 9.73 -4.15
C CYS A 164 -17.64 10.95 -3.46
N ALA A 165 -18.41 11.78 -2.75
CA ALA A 165 -17.91 13.04 -2.18
C ALA A 165 -16.68 12.84 -1.26
N ASP A 166 -16.72 11.84 -0.39
CA ASP A 166 -15.60 11.49 0.49
C ASP A 166 -14.37 11.02 -0.32
N ASP A 167 -14.57 10.14 -1.30
CA ASP A 167 -13.48 9.65 -2.16
C ASP A 167 -12.86 10.80 -2.99
N VAL A 168 -13.69 11.72 -3.49
CA VAL A 168 -13.23 12.91 -4.21
C VAL A 168 -12.43 13.83 -3.28
N ALA A 169 -12.90 14.06 -2.05
CA ALA A 169 -12.16 14.85 -1.07
C ALA A 169 -10.81 14.23 -0.73
N LEU A 170 -10.75 12.89 -0.61
CA LEU A 170 -9.51 12.16 -0.43
C LEU A 170 -8.57 12.34 -1.62
N GLU A 171 -9.02 12.09 -2.86
CA GLU A 171 -8.15 12.24 -4.04
C GLU A 171 -7.64 13.67 -4.23
N LEU A 172 -8.49 14.69 -4.03
CA LEU A 172 -8.07 16.09 -4.09
C LEU A 172 -7.05 16.42 -2.98
N GLY A 173 -7.21 15.85 -1.79
CA GLY A 173 -6.22 15.95 -0.72
C GLY A 173 -4.86 15.33 -1.09
N LEU A 174 -4.87 14.17 -1.74
CA LEU A 174 -3.65 13.51 -2.22
C LEU A 174 -2.98 14.27 -3.37
N ILE A 175 -3.76 14.90 -4.25
CA ILE A 175 -3.24 15.81 -5.29
C ILE A 175 -2.57 17.03 -4.62
N ALA A 176 -3.21 17.63 -3.63
CA ALA A 176 -2.64 18.75 -2.88
C ALA A 176 -1.31 18.36 -2.22
N PHE A 177 -1.23 17.17 -1.62
CA PHE A 177 0.02 16.63 -1.06
C PHE A 177 1.12 16.47 -2.12
N ALA A 178 0.78 15.92 -3.29
CA ALA A 178 1.72 15.76 -4.40
C ALA A 178 2.25 17.11 -4.91
N ARG A 179 1.44 18.18 -4.82
CA ARG A 179 1.84 19.57 -5.13
C ARG A 179 2.56 20.30 -3.98
N GLY A 180 2.72 19.67 -2.81
CA GLY A 180 3.30 20.31 -1.62
C GLY A 180 2.33 21.18 -0.82
N ASP A 181 1.06 21.28 -1.23
CA ASP A 181 0.04 22.05 -0.51
C ASP A 181 -0.59 21.25 0.65
N VAL A 182 0.17 21.16 1.73
CA VAL A 182 -0.22 20.43 2.94
C VAL A 182 -1.43 21.05 3.64
N LYS A 183 -1.62 22.38 3.52
CA LYS A 183 -2.77 23.06 4.14
C LYS A 183 -4.06 22.64 3.47
N THR A 184 -4.10 22.67 2.15
CA THR A 184 -5.26 22.20 1.38
C THR A 184 -5.52 20.72 1.63
N MET A 185 -4.47 19.89 1.68
CA MET A 185 -4.60 18.47 2.05
C MET A 185 -5.29 18.29 3.40
N ARG A 186 -4.82 19.00 4.46
CA ARG A 186 -5.44 18.94 5.79
C ARG A 186 -6.91 19.32 5.73
N ASP A 187 -7.25 20.43 5.09
CA ASP A 187 -8.62 20.95 5.08
C ASP A 187 -9.60 20.00 4.37
N ARG A 188 -9.17 19.39 3.26
CA ARG A 188 -9.95 18.37 2.55
C ARG A 188 -10.16 17.12 3.40
N LEU A 189 -9.11 16.62 4.06
CA LEU A 189 -9.16 15.36 4.81
C LEU A 189 -9.80 15.51 6.19
N ALA A 190 -9.82 16.71 6.78
CA ALA A 190 -10.48 16.97 8.05
C ALA A 190 -12.01 16.79 7.97
N ALA A 191 -12.59 17.14 6.82
CA ALA A 191 -14.02 17.01 6.55
C ALA A 191 -14.46 15.61 6.08
N HIS A 192 -13.51 14.71 5.79
CA HIS A 192 -13.82 13.35 5.33
C HIS A 192 -14.54 12.56 6.42
N SER A 193 -15.56 11.78 6.02
CA SER A 193 -16.31 10.90 6.92
C SER A 193 -15.41 9.90 7.65
N GLU A 194 -15.82 9.53 8.88
CA GLU A 194 -15.20 8.45 9.66
C GLU A 194 -15.65 7.04 9.21
N GLU A 195 -16.58 6.98 8.25
CA GLU A 195 -17.19 5.77 7.72
C GLU A 195 -16.78 5.56 6.25
N GLY A 196 -16.93 4.32 5.77
CA GLY A 196 -16.58 3.93 4.40
C GLY A 196 -15.22 3.26 4.27
N ALA A 197 -15.01 2.63 3.11
CA ALA A 197 -13.85 1.75 2.88
C ALA A 197 -12.50 2.48 2.93
N ARG A 198 -12.48 3.78 2.56
CA ARG A 198 -11.25 4.59 2.49
C ARG A 198 -11.07 5.55 3.66
N ALA A 199 -11.94 5.52 4.66
CA ALA A 199 -11.78 6.32 5.88
C ALA A 199 -10.41 6.08 6.59
N PRO A 200 -9.88 4.84 6.68
CA PRO A 200 -8.53 4.65 7.23
C PRO A 200 -7.43 5.32 6.41
N GLU A 201 -7.55 5.35 5.08
CA GLU A 201 -6.60 6.04 4.20
C GLU A 201 -6.64 7.55 4.44
N ALA A 202 -7.82 8.15 4.43
CA ALA A 202 -8.01 9.57 4.70
C ALA A 202 -7.47 9.98 6.08
N ARG A 203 -7.73 9.18 7.12
CA ARG A 203 -7.22 9.44 8.48
C ARG A 203 -5.71 9.29 8.58
N TYR A 204 -5.12 8.32 7.87
CA TYR A 204 -3.67 8.20 7.81
C TYR A 204 -3.04 9.47 7.22
N PHE A 205 -3.53 9.89 6.06
CA PHE A 205 -3.02 11.06 5.34
C PHE A 205 -3.33 12.38 6.06
N LEU A 206 -4.45 12.50 6.78
CA LEU A 206 -4.69 13.65 7.67
C LEU A 206 -3.59 13.77 8.74
N GLY A 207 -3.16 12.65 9.33
CA GLY A 207 -2.03 12.66 10.25
C GLY A 207 -0.72 13.08 9.59
N ILE A 208 -0.48 12.68 8.33
CA ILE A 208 0.68 13.14 7.54
C ILE A 208 0.62 14.65 7.32
N ALA A 209 -0.55 15.20 6.99
CA ALA A 209 -0.74 16.64 6.81
C ALA A 209 -0.43 17.42 8.09
N LEU A 210 -1.02 16.99 9.21
CA LEU A 210 -0.79 17.58 10.53
C LEU A 210 0.70 17.54 10.92
N PHE A 211 1.38 16.42 10.62
CA PHE A 211 2.81 16.29 10.90
C PHE A 211 3.65 17.31 10.13
N HIS A 212 3.41 17.47 8.82
CA HIS A 212 4.14 18.43 7.99
C HIS A 212 3.81 19.89 8.32
N LEU A 213 2.66 20.15 8.97
CA LEU A 213 2.31 21.46 9.52
C LEU A 213 2.89 21.72 10.92
N GLY A 214 3.68 20.80 11.48
CA GLY A 214 4.26 20.94 12.82
C GLY A 214 3.32 20.53 13.97
N GLN A 215 2.10 20.09 13.66
CA GLN A 215 1.07 19.67 14.64
C GLN A 215 1.30 18.20 15.05
N HIS A 216 2.49 17.90 15.57
CA HIS A 216 2.97 16.52 15.76
C HIS A 216 2.16 15.72 16.79
N ALA A 217 1.75 16.34 17.90
CA ALA A 217 0.91 15.69 18.91
C ALA A 217 -0.47 15.28 18.33
N GLU A 218 -1.09 16.17 17.53
CA GLU A 218 -2.37 15.89 16.87
C GLU A 218 -2.24 14.77 15.84
N ALA A 219 -1.18 14.81 15.00
CA ALA A 219 -0.88 13.75 14.03
C ALA A 219 -0.81 12.37 14.71
N ARG A 220 -0.10 12.29 15.84
CA ARG A 220 0.06 11.06 16.61
C ARG A 220 -1.25 10.58 17.23
N ALA A 221 -2.08 11.50 17.73
CA ALA A 221 -3.39 11.16 18.27
C ALA A 221 -4.29 10.54 17.18
N ILE A 222 -4.27 11.10 15.96
CA ILE A 222 -5.01 10.56 14.80
C ILE A 222 -4.54 9.15 14.45
N TRP A 223 -3.23 8.92 14.31
CA TRP A 223 -2.71 7.59 14.00
C TRP A 223 -3.02 6.58 15.10
N LYS A 224 -2.91 6.97 16.38
CA LYS A 224 -3.24 6.11 17.51
C LYS A 224 -4.72 5.70 17.49
N LYS A 225 -5.63 6.64 17.22
CA LYS A 225 -7.07 6.37 17.08
C LYS A 225 -7.34 5.41 15.92
N LEU A 226 -6.72 5.66 14.76
CA LEU A 226 -6.86 4.83 13.57
C LEU A 226 -6.45 3.38 13.86
N VAL A 227 -5.26 3.18 14.45
CA VAL A 227 -4.76 1.84 14.80
C VAL A 227 -5.70 1.15 15.80
N GLY A 228 -6.19 1.88 16.81
CA GLY A 228 -7.14 1.34 17.77
C GLY A 228 -8.48 0.92 17.16
N LYS A 229 -9.02 1.69 16.20
CA LYS A 229 -10.32 1.41 15.55
C LYS A 229 -10.22 0.30 14.50
N HIS A 230 -9.14 0.26 13.72
CA HIS A 230 -9.05 -0.58 12.52
C HIS A 230 -8.07 -1.75 12.62
N GLY A 231 -7.40 -1.93 13.75
CA GLY A 231 -6.57 -3.11 14.03
C GLY A 231 -5.58 -3.42 12.90
N GLU A 232 -5.76 -4.56 12.23
CA GLU A 232 -4.88 -5.08 11.17
C GLU A 232 -5.16 -4.53 9.75
N HIS A 233 -5.88 -3.42 9.61
CA HIS A 233 -6.07 -2.76 8.33
C HIS A 233 -4.73 -2.29 7.72
N PRO A 234 -4.53 -2.34 6.37
CA PRO A 234 -3.29 -1.87 5.74
C PRO A 234 -2.80 -0.50 6.21
N PHE A 235 -3.70 0.49 6.23
CA PHE A 235 -3.38 1.84 6.70
C PHE A 235 -3.15 1.95 8.21
N SER A 236 -3.64 1.01 9.04
CA SER A 236 -3.25 0.93 10.45
C SER A 236 -1.78 0.66 10.59
N TYR A 237 -1.23 -0.20 9.76
CA TYR A 237 0.19 -0.46 9.82
C TYR A 237 1.04 0.69 9.29
N ARG A 238 0.58 1.41 8.25
CA ARG A 238 1.25 2.64 7.75
C ARG A 238 1.21 3.74 8.81
N ALA A 239 0.10 3.87 9.51
CA ALA A 239 -0.08 4.78 10.64
C ALA A 239 0.80 4.40 11.85
N ASP A 240 0.87 3.12 12.21
CA ASP A 240 1.75 2.63 13.27
C ASP A 240 3.23 2.88 12.90
N TRP A 241 3.60 2.73 11.61
CA TRP A 241 4.93 3.09 11.14
C TRP A 241 5.24 4.57 11.35
N ALA A 242 4.36 5.46 10.88
CA ALA A 242 4.50 6.90 11.11
C ALA A 242 4.56 7.25 12.61
N TYR A 243 3.73 6.60 13.43
CA TYR A 243 3.73 6.76 14.87
C TYR A 243 5.06 6.35 15.51
N THR A 244 5.68 5.23 15.11
CA THR A 244 6.98 4.83 15.67
C THR A 244 8.15 5.73 15.27
N GLN A 245 8.00 6.53 14.20
CA GLN A 245 9.05 7.44 13.71
C GLN A 245 8.87 8.89 14.14
N THR A 246 7.90 9.16 15.00
CA THR A 246 7.56 10.51 15.46
C THR A 246 7.44 10.54 16.98
N THR A 247 7.44 11.74 17.54
CA THR A 247 7.13 12.06 18.94
C THR A 247 6.18 13.25 18.94
N ASP A 248 5.64 13.60 20.10
CA ASP A 248 4.74 14.75 20.22
C ASP A 248 5.44 16.09 19.87
N ASN A 249 6.79 16.07 19.78
CA ASN A 249 7.63 17.23 19.47
C ASN A 249 8.25 17.19 18.05
N GLY A 250 7.93 16.20 17.22
CA GLY A 250 8.49 16.08 15.86
C GLY A 250 9.06 14.70 15.53
N PRO A 251 9.97 14.58 14.56
CA PRO A 251 10.59 13.29 14.22
C PRO A 251 11.24 12.65 15.46
N ALA A 252 11.08 11.34 15.61
CA ALA A 252 11.85 10.60 16.60
C ALA A 252 13.33 10.63 16.21
N ALA A 253 14.23 10.64 17.20
CA ALA A 253 15.66 10.50 16.96
C ALA A 253 15.91 9.24 16.10
N ALA A 254 16.75 9.38 15.08
CA ALA A 254 17.02 8.28 14.15
C ALA A 254 17.46 7.04 14.96
N PRO A 255 16.77 5.89 14.82
CA PRO A 255 17.21 4.69 15.50
C PRO A 255 18.61 4.34 15.00
N THR A 256 19.61 4.42 15.88
CA THR A 256 20.97 3.90 15.63
C THR A 256 20.96 2.37 15.48
N SER A 257 19.85 1.72 15.85
CA SER A 257 19.50 0.32 15.58
C SER A 257 17.98 0.12 15.75
N PHE A 258 17.42 -1.00 15.25
CA PHE A 258 16.04 -1.46 15.52
C PHE A 258 15.82 -1.82 17.02
N THR A 259 16.19 -0.94 17.94
CA THR A 259 16.15 -1.17 19.39
C THR A 259 15.19 -0.23 20.11
N THR A 260 14.87 -0.65 21.33
CA THR A 260 13.84 -0.25 22.31
C THR A 260 13.75 1.22 22.72
N GLN A 261 14.46 2.15 22.07
CA GLN A 261 14.53 3.57 22.49
C GLN A 261 13.58 4.51 21.74
N GLY A 262 12.84 4.03 20.74
CA GLY A 262 11.77 4.78 20.06
C GLY A 262 10.38 4.53 20.64
N PRO A 263 9.36 5.31 20.22
CA PRO A 263 7.98 4.99 20.50
C PRO A 263 7.66 3.55 20.10
N LYS A 264 7.11 2.78 21.02
CA LYS A 264 6.75 1.39 20.77
C LYS A 264 5.62 1.31 19.74
N SER A 265 5.70 0.33 18.86
CA SER A 265 4.61 -0.02 17.94
C SER A 265 3.33 -0.29 18.73
N LEU A 266 2.25 0.33 18.30
CA LEU A 266 0.90 0.15 18.83
C LEU A 266 0.36 -1.25 18.50
N LEU A 267 0.86 -1.88 17.44
CA LEU A 267 0.51 -3.25 17.02
C LEU A 267 1.51 -4.30 17.53
N GLY A 268 2.40 -3.94 18.46
CA GLY A 268 3.39 -4.85 19.03
C GLY A 268 4.44 -5.37 18.04
N ARG A 269 4.71 -4.63 16.96
CA ARG A 269 5.60 -5.05 15.88
C ARG A 269 7.07 -4.71 16.13
N HIS A 270 7.94 -5.59 15.66
CA HIS A 270 9.39 -5.38 15.60
C HIS A 270 9.80 -4.89 14.20
N GLY A 271 9.45 -3.64 13.88
CA GLY A 271 9.87 -2.95 12.65
C GLY A 271 8.91 -3.04 11.46
N TYR A 272 9.18 -2.22 10.44
CA TYR A 272 8.40 -2.08 9.21
C TYR A 272 9.26 -2.38 7.98
N MET A 273 8.63 -2.51 6.80
CA MET A 273 9.37 -2.59 5.55
C MET A 273 9.94 -1.21 5.23
N GLY A 274 11.25 -1.08 5.05
CA GLY A 274 11.93 0.21 4.84
C GLY A 274 12.42 0.89 6.12
N ARG A 275 13.37 1.82 5.97
CA ARG A 275 13.98 2.55 7.09
C ARG A 275 13.21 3.79 7.51
N LYS A 276 12.46 4.41 6.59
CA LYS A 276 11.70 5.65 6.79
C LYS A 276 10.32 5.50 6.17
N ASN A 277 9.30 5.97 6.87
CA ASN A 277 7.96 6.10 6.28
C ASN A 277 8.06 7.07 5.09
N PRO A 278 7.65 6.66 3.88
CA PRO A 278 7.88 7.44 2.66
C PRO A 278 7.15 8.79 2.70
N ASP A 279 5.94 8.84 3.26
CA ASP A 279 5.12 10.06 3.30
C ASP A 279 5.62 11.07 4.35
N LEU A 280 6.30 10.60 5.40
CA LEU A 280 7.03 11.48 6.34
C LEU A 280 8.33 12.01 5.72
N ALA A 281 8.98 11.22 4.86
CA ALA A 281 10.26 11.58 4.25
C ALA A 281 10.11 12.50 3.03
N GLN A 282 8.96 12.46 2.36
CA GLN A 282 8.62 13.36 1.28
C GLN A 282 8.58 14.79 1.81
N ARG A 283 9.40 15.67 1.22
CA ARG A 283 9.34 17.10 1.52
C ARG A 283 8.21 17.70 0.68
N PRO A 284 7.17 18.29 1.28
CA PRO A 284 6.27 19.16 0.54
C PRO A 284 7.09 20.32 -0.05
N GLY A 285 6.85 20.62 -1.33
CA GLY A 285 7.55 21.67 -2.09
C GLY A 285 7.35 23.07 -1.52
#